data_AF-A0A3D8PMD3-F1
#
_entry.id   AF-A0A3D8PMD3-F1
#
_cell.length_a   1.000
_cell.length_b   1.000
_cell.length_c   1.000
_cell.angle_alpha   90.00
_cell.angle_beta   90.00
_cell.angle_gamma   90.00
#
_symmetry.space_group_name_H-M   'P 1'
#
loop_
_entity.id
_entity.type
_entity.pdbx_description
1 polymer ?
#
loop_
_entity_poly.entity_id
_entity_poly.type
_entity_poly.pdbx_seq_one_letter_code
_entity_poly.pdbx_strand_id
1 'polypeptide(L)'
;MSTRKIGSVLISIATLIVVGFTIYQVIVGKDVGFNEVVTIGGLLMMFFSSITWGTKEEKDGILLEEELGQRITEKSSKVSYFLLTFFIFGAVAADNFINGTINIFLLLLLGLSMIILPFIEFLVAKKYQ
;
A
#
# COMPACT_ATOMS: atom_id res chain seq x y z
N MET A 1 -29.27 -1.54 -0.13
CA MET A 1 -27.82 -1.77 0.02
C MET A 1 -27.23 -0.47 0.53
N SER A 2 -26.35 -0.46 1.54
CA SER A 2 -25.81 0.81 2.07
C SER A 2 -24.92 1.49 1.03
N THR A 3 -24.81 2.81 1.08
CA THR A 3 -24.03 3.60 0.12
C THR A 3 -22.57 3.14 0.05
N ARG A 4 -21.97 2.79 1.19
CA ARG A 4 -20.66 2.15 1.28
C ARG A 4 -20.56 0.84 0.51
N LYS A 5 -21.55 -0.05 0.66
CA LYS A 5 -21.55 -1.35 -0.04
C LYS A 5 -21.65 -1.19 -1.55
N ILE A 6 -22.44 -0.22 -2.02
CA ILE A 6 -22.55 0.09 -3.46
C ILE A 6 -21.23 0.66 -3.97
N GLY A 7 -20.65 1.62 -3.24
CA GLY A 7 -19.35 2.21 -3.57
C GLY A 7 -18.25 1.16 -3.64
N SER A 8 -18.19 0.24 -2.68
CA SER A 8 -17.21 -0.85 -2.67
C SER A 8 -17.34 -1.77 -3.89
N VAL A 9 -18.57 -2.16 -4.27
CA VAL A 9 -18.80 -2.97 -5.47
C VAL A 9 -18.36 -2.23 -6.73
N LEU A 10 -18.67 -0.94 -6.86
CA LEU A 10 -18.25 -0.13 -8.00
C LEU A 10 -16.73 0.00 -8.10
N ILE A 11 -16.05 0.28 -6.97
CA ILE A 11 -14.59 0.36 -6.91
C ILE A 11 -13.98 -1.01 -7.24
N SER A 12 -14.59 -2.11 -6.80
CA SER A 12 -14.14 -3.47 -7.12
C SER A 12 -14.19 -3.73 -8.62
N ILE A 13 -15.32 -3.40 -9.26
CA ILE A 13 -15.50 -3.56 -10.71
C ILE A 13 -14.49 -2.68 -11.46
N ALA A 14 -14.32 -1.43 -11.05
CA ALA A 14 -13.33 -0.53 -11.65
C ALA A 14 -11.91 -1.08 -11.52
N THR A 15 -11.53 -1.58 -10.33
CA THR A 15 -10.24 -2.23 -10.10
C THR A 15 -10.03 -3.40 -11.05
N LEU A 16 -11.00 -4.30 -11.17
CA LEU A 16 -10.91 -5.47 -12.05
C LEU A 16 -10.79 -5.08 -13.53
N ILE A 17 -11.54 -4.07 -13.98
CA ILE A 17 -11.45 -3.56 -15.36
C ILE A 17 -10.05 -3.02 -15.62
N VAL A 18 -9.52 -2.17 -14.74
CA VAL A 18 -8.19 -1.55 -14.94
C VAL A 18 -7.09 -2.61 -14.89
N VAL A 19 -7.10 -3.51 -13.91
CA VAL A 19 -6.12 -4.60 -13.82
C VAL A 19 -6.20 -5.51 -15.06
N GLY A 20 -7.40 -5.90 -15.48
CA GLY A 20 -7.60 -6.73 -16.66
C GLY A 20 -7.12 -6.05 -17.95
N PHE A 21 -7.41 -4.75 -18.10
CA PHE A 21 -6.95 -3.97 -19.24
C PHE A 21 -5.41 -3.81 -19.25
N THR A 22 -4.80 -3.57 -18.10
CA THR A 22 -3.34 -3.48 -17.97
C THR A 22 -2.68 -4.83 -18.30
N ILE A 23 -3.23 -5.96 -17.84
CA ILE A 23 -2.75 -7.29 -18.23
C ILE A 23 -2.85 -7.49 -19.74
N TYR A 24 -3.97 -7.10 -20.35
CA TYR A 24 -4.15 -7.15 -21.81
C TYR A 24 -3.09 -6.30 -22.54
N GLN A 25 -2.78 -5.09 -22.06
CA GLN A 25 -1.73 -4.24 -22.62
C GLN A 25 -0.37 -4.96 -22.61
N VAL A 26 0.01 -5.58 -21.48
CA VAL A 26 1.25 -6.36 -21.37
C VAL A 26 1.28 -7.51 -22.38
N ILE A 27 0.18 -8.26 -22.51
CA ILE A 27 0.11 -9.42 -23.42
C ILE A 27 0.27 -8.99 -24.89
N VAL A 28 -0.28 -7.85 -25.27
CA VAL A 28 -0.18 -7.31 -26.64
C VAL A 28 1.15 -6.55 -26.86
N GLY A 29 2.05 -6.56 -25.86
CA GLY A 29 3.36 -5.93 -25.94
C GLY A 29 3.32 -4.41 -25.89
N LYS A 30 2.24 -3.83 -25.34
CA LYS A 30 2.16 -2.39 -25.08
C LYS A 30 2.82 -2.08 -23.74
N ASP A 31 3.48 -0.93 -23.68
CA ASP A 31 4.14 -0.47 -22.47
C ASP A 31 3.14 -0.18 -21.37
N VAL A 32 3.46 -0.64 -20.16
CA VAL A 32 2.77 -0.29 -18.92
C VAL A 32 3.67 0.64 -18.15
N GLY A 33 3.17 1.82 -17.81
CA GLY A 33 3.96 2.87 -17.21
C GLY A 33 3.44 3.29 -15.84
N PHE A 34 3.84 4.51 -15.48
CA PHE A 34 3.51 5.11 -14.19
C PHE A 34 1.99 5.26 -13.98
N ASN A 35 1.24 5.64 -15.02
CA ASN A 35 -0.18 5.93 -14.91
C ASN A 35 -0.98 4.67 -14.53
N GLU A 36 -0.70 3.54 -15.17
CA GLU A 36 -1.36 2.27 -14.88
C GLU A 36 -1.07 1.82 -13.45
N VAL A 37 0.21 1.90 -13.03
CA VAL A 37 0.63 1.49 -11.68
C VAL A 37 -0.03 2.36 -10.60
N VAL A 38 -0.02 3.68 -10.77
CA VAL A 38 -0.66 4.61 -9.82
C VAL A 38 -2.17 4.43 -9.79
N THR A 39 -2.80 4.22 -10.94
CA THR A 39 -4.25 4.00 -11.00
C THR A 39 -4.65 2.70 -10.31
N ILE A 40 -3.93 1.61 -10.54
CA ILE A 40 -4.15 0.33 -9.86
C ILE A 40 -3.92 0.49 -8.35
N GLY A 41 -2.83 1.14 -7.95
CA GLY A 41 -2.54 1.41 -6.54
C GLY A 41 -3.62 2.21 -5.85
N GLY A 42 -4.10 3.29 -6.48
CA GLY A 42 -5.18 4.13 -5.96
C GLY A 42 -6.51 3.39 -5.86
N LEU A 43 -6.87 2.60 -6.87
CA LEU A 43 -8.09 1.78 -6.86
C LEU A 43 -8.04 0.71 -5.77
N LEU A 44 -6.91 0.01 -5.60
CA LEU A 44 -6.73 -0.96 -4.53
C LEU A 44 -6.78 -0.30 -3.15
N MET A 45 -6.16 0.88 -3.00
CA MET A 45 -6.23 1.65 -1.74
C MET A 45 -7.68 1.99 -1.38
N MET A 46 -8.45 2.51 -2.34
CA MET A 46 -9.87 2.81 -2.15
C MET A 46 -10.69 1.54 -1.86
N PHE A 47 -10.42 0.45 -2.58
CA PHE A 47 -11.12 -0.82 -2.41
C PHE A 47 -10.92 -1.37 -1.00
N PHE A 48 -9.65 -1.58 -0.58
CA PHE A 48 -9.34 -2.13 0.74
C PHE A 48 -9.83 -1.20 1.87
N SER A 49 -9.74 0.12 1.69
CA SER A 49 -10.31 1.06 2.66
C SER A 49 -11.82 0.89 2.79
N SER A 50 -12.55 0.82 1.66
CA SER A 50 -14.02 0.71 1.63
C SER A 50 -14.58 -0.55 2.28
N ILE A 51 -13.86 -1.68 2.19
CA ILE A 51 -14.28 -2.96 2.79
C ILE A 51 -13.82 -3.12 4.24
N THR A 52 -12.77 -2.40 4.65
CA THR A 52 -12.21 -2.52 6.01
C THR A 52 -12.91 -1.57 6.97
N TRP A 53 -13.07 -0.31 6.59
CA TRP A 53 -13.48 0.75 7.50
C TRP A 53 -14.97 1.08 7.40
N GLY A 54 -15.57 1.27 8.56
CA GLY A 54 -16.91 1.80 8.75
C GLY A 54 -17.00 3.31 8.57
N THR A 55 -18.21 3.84 8.44
CA THR A 55 -18.45 5.30 8.53
C THR A 55 -19.37 5.64 9.70
N LYS A 56 -19.11 6.80 10.32
CA LYS A 56 -19.96 7.32 11.42
C LYS A 56 -21.39 7.60 10.97
N GLU A 57 -21.55 7.98 9.70
CA GLU A 57 -22.83 8.30 9.08
C GLU A 57 -23.72 7.06 8.94
N GLU A 58 -23.15 5.94 8.47
CA GLU A 58 -23.87 4.68 8.31
C GLU A 58 -23.93 3.86 9.62
N LYS A 59 -23.18 4.27 10.66
CA LYS A 59 -23.04 3.58 11.95
C LYS A 59 -22.74 2.10 11.77
N ASP A 60 -21.84 1.79 10.86
CA ASP A 60 -21.53 0.43 10.45
C ASP A 60 -20.02 0.15 10.47
N GLY A 61 -19.64 -1.13 10.50
CA GLY A 61 -18.24 -1.55 10.46
C GLY A 61 -17.41 -1.14 11.69
N ILE A 62 -16.09 -1.23 11.55
CA ILE A 62 -15.12 -0.80 12.56
C ILE A 62 -14.78 0.65 12.28
N LEU A 63 -14.85 1.52 13.29
CA LEU A 63 -14.45 2.91 13.13
C LEU A 63 -12.96 3.08 13.49
N LEU A 64 -12.25 3.93 12.75
CA LEU A 64 -10.83 4.20 12.98
C LEU A 64 -10.53 4.73 14.39
N GLU A 65 -11.48 5.45 14.97
CA GLU A 65 -11.33 6.12 16.28
C GLU A 65 -11.59 5.19 17.47
N GLU A 66 -12.21 4.03 17.23
CA GLU A 66 -12.44 3.03 18.27
C GLU A 66 -11.12 2.37 18.67
N GLU A 67 -11.05 1.86 19.91
CA GLU A 67 -9.87 1.14 20.41
C GLU A 67 -9.45 0.01 19.46
N LEU A 68 -10.42 -0.73 18.92
CA LEU A 68 -10.17 -1.78 17.94
C LEU A 68 -9.57 -1.23 16.64
N GLY A 69 -10.08 -0.12 16.13
CA GLY A 69 -9.57 0.54 14.93
C GLY A 69 -8.14 1.07 15.10
N GLN A 70 -7.84 1.66 16.26
CA GLN A 70 -6.49 2.09 16.62
C GLN A 70 -5.52 0.91 16.69
N ARG A 71 -5.91 -0.17 17.39
CA ARG A 71 -5.08 -1.38 17.51
C ARG A 71 -4.83 -2.06 16.15
N ILE A 72 -5.83 -2.11 15.28
CA ILE A 72 -5.66 -2.61 13.91
C ILE A 72 -4.61 -1.75 13.19
N THR A 73 -4.76 -0.43 13.23
CA THR A 73 -3.87 0.52 12.55
C THR A 73 -2.43 0.41 13.03
N GLU A 74 -2.20 0.32 14.34
CA GLU A 74 -0.85 0.17 14.91
C GLU A 74 -0.19 -1.13 14.45
N LYS A 75 -0.91 -2.25 14.59
CA LYS A 75 -0.39 -3.57 14.23
C LYS A 75 -0.14 -3.67 12.72
N SER A 76 -1.09 -3.22 11.90
CA SER A 76 -0.95 -3.25 10.45
C SER A 76 0.17 -2.32 9.99
N SER A 77 0.34 -1.14 10.57
CA SER A 77 1.41 -0.21 10.19
C SER A 77 2.79 -0.82 10.40
N LYS A 78 3.01 -1.50 11.53
CA LYS A 78 4.28 -2.19 11.80
C LYS A 78 4.53 -3.33 10.82
N VAL A 79 3.52 -4.15 10.54
CA VAL A 79 3.65 -5.26 9.57
C VAL A 79 3.90 -4.73 8.16
N SER A 80 3.13 -3.72 7.73
CA SER A 80 3.28 -3.07 6.42
C SER A 80 4.65 -2.46 6.22
N TYR A 81 5.24 -1.85 7.26
CA TYR A 81 6.61 -1.34 7.21
C TYR A 81 7.61 -2.45 6.86
N PHE A 82 7.58 -3.57 7.58
CA PHE A 82 8.51 -4.67 7.32
C PHE A 82 8.27 -5.34 5.96
N LEU A 83 7.02 -5.47 5.53
CA LEU A 83 6.70 -5.95 4.19
C LEU A 83 7.23 -5.02 3.10
N LEU A 84 7.07 -3.71 3.25
CA LEU A 84 7.60 -2.73 2.30
C LEU A 84 9.13 -2.79 2.23
N THR A 85 9.80 -2.83 3.38
CA THR A 85 11.25 -3.00 3.44
C THR A 85 11.71 -4.31 2.78
N PHE A 86 10.96 -5.41 2.99
CA PHE A 86 11.23 -6.69 2.31
C PHE A 86 11.06 -6.59 0.79
N PHE A 87 10.02 -5.93 0.30
CA PHE A 87 9.83 -5.74 -1.15
C PHE A 87 10.91 -4.84 -1.76
N ILE A 88 11.33 -3.77 -1.07
CA ILE A 88 12.45 -2.93 -1.51
C ILE A 88 13.74 -3.74 -1.58
N PHE A 89 14.01 -4.57 -0.57
CA PHE A 89 15.17 -5.47 -0.58
C PHE A 89 15.12 -6.46 -1.75
N GLY A 90 13.97 -7.07 -2.01
CA GLY A 90 13.75 -7.94 -3.17
C GLY A 90 13.97 -7.20 -4.49
N ALA A 91 13.53 -5.94 -4.60
CA ALA A 91 13.74 -5.12 -5.79
C ALA A 91 15.23 -4.82 -6.03
N VAL A 92 15.99 -4.50 -4.98
CA VAL A 92 17.46 -4.32 -5.07
C VAL A 92 18.15 -5.61 -5.52
N ALA A 93 17.75 -6.75 -4.95
CA ALA A 93 18.32 -8.04 -5.33
C ALA A 93 17.99 -8.42 -6.79
N ALA A 94 16.76 -8.17 -7.23
CA ALA A 94 16.33 -8.41 -8.60
C ALA A 94 17.05 -7.50 -9.60
N ASP A 95 17.20 -6.21 -9.28
CA ASP A 95 17.93 -5.25 -10.11
C ASP A 95 19.39 -5.67 -10.30
N ASN A 96 20.08 -6.06 -9.23
CA ASN A 96 21.44 -6.59 -9.32
C ASN A 96 21.54 -7.87 -10.15
N PHE A 97 20.57 -8.78 -10.01
CA PHE A 97 20.54 -10.05 -10.73
C PHE A 97 20.30 -9.87 -12.23
N ILE A 98 19.39 -8.95 -12.60
CA ILE A 98 18.99 -8.72 -14.00
C ILE A 98 19.99 -7.82 -14.72
N ASN A 99 20.41 -6.72 -14.08
CA ASN A 99 21.21 -5.67 -14.71
C ASN A 99 22.70 -5.80 -14.41
N GLY A 100 23.12 -6.66 -13.47
CA GLY A 100 24.53 -6.81 -13.06
C GLY A 100 25.09 -5.61 -12.31
N THR A 101 24.26 -4.61 -12.03
CA THR A 101 24.59 -3.38 -11.30
C THR A 101 23.45 -3.06 -10.33
N ILE A 102 23.75 -2.29 -9.28
CA ILE A 102 22.74 -1.86 -8.32
C ILE A 102 22.38 -0.39 -8.58
N ASN A 103 21.09 -0.13 -8.79
CA ASN A 103 20.55 1.21 -8.87
C ASN A 103 20.74 1.94 -7.52
N ILE A 104 21.48 3.06 -7.55
CA ILE A 104 21.82 3.84 -6.36
C ILE A 104 20.57 4.37 -5.62
N PHE A 105 19.50 4.70 -6.34
CA PHE A 105 18.26 5.18 -5.73
C PHE A 105 17.51 4.06 -5.00
N LEU A 106 17.51 2.84 -5.54
CA LEU A 106 16.95 1.68 -4.85
C LEU A 106 17.75 1.34 -3.59
N LEU A 107 19.08 1.42 -3.66
CA LEU A 107 19.96 1.20 -2.51
C LEU A 107 19.74 2.25 -1.42
N LEU A 108 19.61 3.53 -1.81
CA LEU A 108 19.29 4.62 -0.89
C LEU A 108 17.91 4.42 -0.24
N LEU A 109 16.90 4.00 -1.02
CA LEU A 109 15.56 3.73 -0.51
C LEU A 109 15.57 2.58 0.51
N LEU A 110 16.34 1.52 0.26
CA LEU A 110 16.56 0.43 1.21
C LEU A 110 17.23 0.91 2.50
N GLY A 111 18.27 1.75 2.39
CA GLY A 111 18.92 2.34 3.55
C GLY A 111 17.96 3.18 4.40
N LEU A 112 17.15 4.03 3.76
CA LEU A 112 16.11 4.81 4.43
C LEU A 112 15.07 3.90 5.10
N SER A 113 14.58 2.87 4.40
CA SER A 113 13.58 1.95 4.94
C SER A 113 14.10 1.06 6.07
N MET A 114 15.40 1.03 6.34
CA MET A 114 15.97 0.36 7.51
C MET A 114 16.03 1.29 8.73
N ILE A 115 16.30 2.59 8.52
CA ILE A 115 16.51 3.54 9.62
C ILE A 115 15.24 4.30 10.05
N ILE A 116 14.22 4.39 9.20
CA ILE A 116 13.04 5.22 9.47
C ILE A 116 12.32 4.77 10.76
N LEU A 117 12.03 3.48 10.94
CA LEU A 117 11.34 3.01 12.14
C LEU A 117 12.11 3.34 13.44
N PRO A 118 13.37 2.93 13.63
CA PRO A 118 14.10 3.25 14.86
C PRO A 118 14.30 4.76 15.05
N PHE A 119 14.45 5.53 13.97
CA PHE A 119 14.52 6.99 14.04
C PHE A 119 13.21 7.61 14.56
N ILE A 120 12.06 7.19 14.03
CA ILE A 120 10.75 7.67 14.49
C ILE A 120 10.49 7.22 15.94
N GLU A 121 10.81 5.97 16.29
CA GLU A 121 10.71 5.48 17.68
C GLU A 121 11.53 6.34 18.65
N PHE A 122 12.76 6.72 18.27
CA PHE A 122 13.59 7.63 19.06
C PHE A 122 12.95 9.01 19.26
N LEU A 123 12.42 9.62 18.18
CA LEU A 123 11.75 10.92 18.27
C LEU A 123 10.50 10.88 19.16
N VAL A 124 9.71 9.82 19.03
CA VAL A 124 8.49 9.63 19.84
C VAL A 124 8.84 9.38 21.30
N ALA A 125 9.83 8.52 21.59
CA ALA A 125 10.27 8.24 22.96
C ALA A 125 10.72 9.50 23.70
N LYS A 126 11.42 10.41 23.00
CA LYS A 126 11.86 11.70 23.55
C LYS A 126 10.71 12.63 23.97
N LYS A 127 9.48 12.42 23.48
CA LYS A 127 8.31 13.20 23.92
C LYS A 127 7.80 12.77 25.31
N TYR A 128 8.13 11.54 25.73
CA TYR A 128 7.70 10.97 27.00
C TYR A 128 8.81 11.01 28.09
N GLN A 129 10.00 11.49 27.74
CA GLN A 129 11.14 11.73 28.64
C GLN A 129 11.39 13.23 28.77
#